data_AF-A0A0N1C0J0-F1
#
_entry.id   AF-A0A0N1C0J0-F1
#
_cell.length_a   1.000
_cell.length_b   1.000
_cell.length_c   1.000
_cell.angle_alpha   90.00
_cell.angle_beta   90.00
_cell.angle_gamma   90.00
#
_symmetry.space_group_name_H-M   'P 1'
#
loop_
_entity.id
_entity.type
_entity.pdbx_description
1 polymer ?
#
loop_
_entity_poly.entity_id
_entity_poly.type
_entity_poly.pdbx_seq_one_letter_code
_entity_poly.pdbx_strand_id
1 'polypeptide(L)'
;MMSAYPDEGRVRREMRAAPRPVREFLVRRAGCNHWGGEEAYDADRARQIAEAARMLRCNWIDLDERRLKRRYAKLPRVIWLLKKTRDWDSIP
;
A
#
# COMPACT_ATOMS: atom_id res chain seq x y z
N MET A 1 -13.62 16.69 10.42
CA MET A 1 -12.27 16.08 10.60
C MET A 1 -11.54 16.15 9.28
N MET A 2 -10.42 16.88 9.23
CA MET A 2 -9.55 16.91 8.05
C MET A 2 -8.84 15.56 7.95
N SER A 3 -8.79 14.97 6.76
CA SER A 3 -7.98 13.76 6.51
C SER A 3 -6.53 14.06 6.86
N ALA A 4 -5.84 13.07 7.44
CA ALA A 4 -4.38 13.10 7.62
C ALA A 4 -3.63 13.31 6.28
N TYR A 5 -4.32 13.12 5.15
CA TYR A 5 -3.79 13.29 3.81
C TYR A 5 -4.60 14.33 3.01
N PRO A 6 -4.04 15.50 2.66
CA PRO A 6 -4.75 16.53 1.90
C PRO A 6 -5.23 16.09 0.50
N ASP A 7 -4.74 14.95 0.00
CA ASP A 7 -5.06 14.38 -1.31
C ASP A 7 -6.08 13.21 -1.29
N GLU A 8 -6.68 12.90 -0.14
CA GLU A 8 -7.48 11.67 0.05
C GLU A 8 -8.63 11.52 -0.96
N GLY A 9 -9.35 12.62 -1.26
CA GLY A 9 -10.43 12.63 -2.24
C GLY A 9 -9.94 12.32 -3.67
N ARG A 10 -8.74 12.78 -4.04
CA ARG A 10 -8.12 12.45 -5.32
C ARG A 10 -7.68 10.98 -5.34
N VAL A 11 -7.03 10.51 -4.29
CA VAL A 11 -6.61 9.10 -4.17
C VAL A 11 -7.80 8.17 -4.33
N ARG A 12 -8.91 8.41 -3.62
CA ARG A 12 -10.13 7.59 -3.73
C ARG A 12 -10.66 7.52 -5.16
N ARG A 13 -10.67 8.65 -5.87
CA ARG A 13 -11.11 8.71 -7.29
C ARG A 13 -10.16 7.93 -8.21
N GLU A 14 -8.85 8.15 -8.09
CA GLU A 14 -7.87 7.44 -8.92
C GLU A 14 -7.85 5.94 -8.61
N MET A 15 -8.03 5.53 -7.35
CA MET A 15 -8.16 4.13 -6.96
C MET A 15 -9.37 3.48 -7.63
N ARG A 16 -10.55 4.10 -7.59
CA ARG A 16 -11.75 3.54 -8.25
C ARG A 16 -11.55 3.32 -9.75
N ALA A 17 -10.79 4.18 -10.41
CA ALA A 17 -10.48 4.08 -11.83
C ALA A 17 -9.27 3.17 -12.14
N ALA A 18 -8.51 2.76 -11.14
CA ALA A 18 -7.27 2.02 -11.35
C ALA A 18 -7.54 0.55 -11.77
N PRO A 19 -6.67 -0.03 -12.60
CA PRO A 19 -6.71 -1.46 -12.90
C PRO A 19 -6.73 -2.30 -11.62
N ARG A 20 -7.49 -3.40 -11.62
CA ARG A 20 -7.62 -4.29 -10.45
C ARG A 20 -6.26 -4.67 -9.82
N PRO A 21 -5.21 -5.06 -10.58
CA PRO A 21 -3.91 -5.39 -9.99
C PRO A 21 -3.24 -4.22 -9.25
N VAL A 22 -3.51 -2.98 -9.66
CA VAL A 22 -3.02 -1.79 -8.95
C VAL A 22 -3.78 -1.63 -7.64
N ARG A 23 -5.11 -1.74 -7.65
CA ARG A 23 -5.93 -1.63 -6.43
C ARG A 23 -5.54 -2.67 -5.39
N GLU A 24 -5.40 -3.94 -5.79
CA GLU A 24 -5.00 -5.03 -4.89
C GLU A 24 -3.60 -4.83 -4.32
N PHE A 25 -2.67 -4.32 -5.13
CA PHE A 25 -1.34 -3.97 -4.64
C PHE A 25 -1.37 -2.83 -3.62
N LEU A 26 -2.17 -1.78 -3.85
CA LEU A 26 -2.25 -0.66 -2.91
C LEU A 26 -2.76 -1.11 -1.55
N VAL A 27 -3.85 -1.89 -1.51
CA VAL A 27 -4.38 -2.50 -0.27
C VAL A 27 -3.28 -3.26 0.47
N ARG A 28 -2.53 -4.10 -0.24
CA ARG A 28 -1.46 -4.90 0.34
C ARG A 28 -0.27 -4.07 0.81
N ARG A 29 0.14 -3.05 0.06
CA ARG A 29 1.23 -2.12 0.40
C ARG A 29 0.92 -1.42 1.72
N ALA A 30 -0.29 -0.91 1.88
CA ALA A 30 -0.63 -0.22 3.11
C ALA A 30 -0.76 -1.17 4.30
N GLY A 31 -1.28 -2.38 4.09
CA GLY A 31 -1.19 -3.43 5.10
C GLY A 31 0.26 -3.68 5.54
N CYS A 32 1.21 -3.76 4.60
CA CYS A 32 2.63 -3.90 4.94
C CYS A 32 3.17 -2.69 5.70
N ASN A 33 2.77 -1.47 5.35
CA ASN A 33 3.20 -0.27 6.05
C ASN A 33 2.61 -0.21 7.46
N HIS A 34 1.34 -0.57 7.63
CA HIS A 34 0.67 -0.68 8.92
C HIS A 34 1.42 -1.67 9.83
N TRP A 35 1.49 -2.94 9.43
CA TRP A 35 2.16 -3.97 10.24
C TRP A 35 3.66 -3.73 10.43
N GLY A 36 4.32 -3.10 9.46
CA GLY A 36 5.74 -2.75 9.56
C GLY A 36 6.04 -1.57 10.48
N GLY A 37 5.03 -0.76 10.82
CA GLY A 37 5.14 0.34 11.78
C GLY A 37 4.75 -0.04 13.21
N GLU A 38 4.25 -1.26 13.43
CA GLU A 38 3.83 -1.74 14.74
C GLU A 38 5.02 -2.17 15.62
N GLU A 39 4.91 -1.92 16.92
CA GLU A 39 5.90 -2.37 17.90
C GLU A 39 5.64 -3.80 18.37
N ALA A 40 6.70 -4.62 18.41
CA ALA A 40 6.67 -5.98 18.93
C ALA A 40 6.93 -6.00 20.45
N TYR A 41 6.07 -5.32 21.22
CA TYR A 41 6.28 -5.11 22.66
C TYR A 41 6.20 -6.40 23.50
N ASP A 42 5.63 -7.47 22.95
CA ASP A 42 5.66 -8.81 23.52
C ASP A 42 5.74 -9.90 22.44
N ALA A 43 5.88 -11.15 22.87
CA ALA A 43 6.01 -12.31 21.99
C ALA A 43 4.73 -12.60 21.18
N ASP A 44 3.54 -12.27 21.69
CA ASP A 44 2.28 -12.50 21.00
C ASP A 44 2.12 -11.51 19.86
N ARG A 45 2.40 -10.23 20.13
CA ARG A 45 2.40 -9.17 19.14
C ARG A 45 3.46 -9.41 18.06
N ALA A 46 4.67 -9.84 18.44
CA ALA A 46 5.72 -10.22 17.50
C ALA A 46 5.24 -11.31 16.52
N ARG A 47 4.51 -12.33 17.01
CA ARG A 47 3.94 -13.39 16.18
C ARG A 47 2.88 -12.88 15.22
N GLN A 48 1.98 -12.00 15.67
CA GLN A 48 0.96 -11.38 14.82
C GLN A 48 1.59 -10.56 13.69
N ILE A 49 2.57 -9.72 14.00
CA ILE A 49 3.29 -8.90 13.00
C ILE A 49 3.96 -9.80 11.97
N ALA A 50 4.69 -10.83 12.42
CA ALA A 50 5.38 -11.75 11.53
C ALA A 50 4.42 -12.53 10.63
N GLU A 51 3.28 -13.00 11.17
CA GLU A 51 2.26 -13.70 10.41
C GLU A 51 1.63 -12.79 9.35
N ALA A 52 1.25 -11.57 9.74
CA ALA A 52 0.69 -10.59 8.82
C ALA A 52 1.66 -10.23 7.69
N ALA A 53 2.93 -9.96 8.02
CA ALA A 53 3.97 -9.66 7.04
C ALA A 53 4.16 -10.82 6.04
N ARG A 54 4.07 -12.07 6.51
CA ARG A 54 4.12 -13.28 5.67
C ARG A 54 2.90 -13.40 4.77
N MET A 55 1.69 -13.25 5.31
CA MET A 55 0.42 -13.35 4.56
C MET A 55 0.32 -12.27 3.48
N LEU A 56 0.74 -11.05 3.79
CA LEU A 56 0.77 -9.92 2.87
C LEU A 56 1.97 -9.96 1.91
N ARG A 57 2.90 -10.92 2.08
CA ARG A 57 4.10 -11.08 1.25
C ARG A 57 4.93 -9.80 1.21
N CYS A 58 5.14 -9.17 2.37
CA CYS A 58 5.80 -7.85 2.45
C CYS A 58 7.25 -7.88 1.95
N ASN A 59 7.93 -9.02 2.02
CA ASN A 59 9.25 -9.22 1.41
C ASN A 59 9.29 -9.04 -0.12
N TRP A 60 8.14 -9.11 -0.81
CA TRP A 60 8.06 -8.91 -2.26
C TRP A 60 7.53 -7.52 -2.66
N ILE A 61 7.15 -6.68 -1.69
CA ILE A 61 6.32 -5.50 -1.96
C ILE A 61 7.00 -4.48 -2.88
N ASP A 62 8.30 -4.21 -2.71
CA ASP A 62 9.02 -3.28 -3.57
C ASP A 62 9.26 -3.85 -4.98
N LEU A 63 9.47 -5.17 -5.10
CA LEU A 63 9.61 -5.80 -6.42
C LEU A 63 8.30 -5.71 -7.20
N ASP A 64 7.18 -5.96 -6.54
CA ASP A 64 5.86 -5.89 -7.15
C ASP A 64 5.50 -4.45 -7.55
N GLU A 65 5.85 -3.46 -6.73
CA GLU A 65 5.70 -2.05 -7.11
C GLU A 65 6.50 -1.71 -8.36
N ARG A 66 7.77 -2.16 -8.44
CA ARG A 66 8.62 -1.96 -9.64
C ARG A 66 8.02 -2.65 -10.86
N ARG A 67 7.39 -3.82 -10.72
CA ARG A 67 6.70 -4.51 -11.82
C ARG A 67 5.47 -3.73 -12.28
N LEU A 68 4.66 -3.20 -11.35
CA LEU A 68 3.49 -2.39 -11.67
C LEU A 68 3.87 -1.06 -12.33
N LYS A 69 4.89 -0.36 -11.82
CA LYS A 69 5.42 0.87 -12.42
C LYS A 69 5.86 0.64 -13.87
N ARG A 70 6.52 -0.49 -14.16
CA ARG A 70 6.89 -0.87 -15.54
C ARG A 70 5.67 -1.19 -16.40
N ARG A 71 4.75 -2.04 -15.90
CA ARG A 71 3.55 -2.46 -16.64
C ARG A 71 2.64 -1.29 -17.00
N TYR A 72 2.52 -0.30 -16.12
CA TYR A 72 1.63 0.85 -16.28
C TYR A 72 2.38 2.17 -16.52
N ALA A 73 3.61 2.11 -17.04
CA ALA A 73 4.47 3.28 -17.26
C ALA A 73 3.82 4.38 -18.11
N LYS A 74 2.95 4.00 -19.06
CA LYS A 74 2.22 4.93 -19.94
C LYS A 74 0.93 5.50 -19.34
N LEU A 75 0.63 5.20 -18.07
CA LEU A 75 -0.54 5.72 -17.36
C LEU A 75 -0.10 6.64 -16.21
N PRO A 76 0.08 7.96 -16.47
CA PRO A 76 0.57 8.90 -15.46
C PRO A 76 -0.23 8.91 -14.16
N ARG A 77 -1.56 8.69 -14.25
CA ARG A 77 -2.45 8.57 -13.09
C ARG A 77 -2.10 7.40 -12.18
N VAL A 78 -1.75 6.25 -12.75
CA VAL A 78 -1.31 5.07 -11.98
C VAL A 78 0.05 5.32 -11.34
N ILE A 79 0.99 5.93 -12.07
CA ILE A 79 2.31 6.27 -11.53
C ILE A 79 2.20 7.28 -10.39
N TRP A 80 1.36 8.31 -10.54
CA TRP A 80 1.06 9.26 -9.50
C TRP A 80 0.47 8.56 -8.26
N LEU A 81 -0.52 7.69 -8.45
CA LEU A 81 -1.18 6.98 -7.36
C LEU A 81 -0.18 6.10 -6.58
N LEU A 82 0.61 5.28 -7.27
CA LEU A 82 1.63 4.42 -6.64
C LEU A 82 2.67 5.22 -5.84
N LYS A 83 3.06 6.42 -6.32
CA LYS A 83 3.99 7.30 -5.60
C LYS A 83 3.32 7.96 -4.40
N LYS A 84 2.10 8.47 -4.58
CA LYS A 84 1.41 9.28 -3.56
C LYS A 84 1.06 8.46 -2.32
N THR A 85 0.66 7.21 -2.50
CA THR A 85 0.23 6.32 -1.42
C THR A 85 1.32 5.34 -0.97
N ARG A 86 2.58 5.55 -1.39
CA ARG A 86 3.69 4.60 -1.13
C ARG A 86 3.87 4.28 0.35
N ASP A 87 3.69 5.31 1.18
CA ASP A 87 3.98 5.29 2.63
C ASP A 87 2.69 5.33 3.47
N TRP A 88 1.51 5.22 2.85
CA TRP A 88 0.25 5.20 3.58
C TRP A 88 0.08 3.83 4.24
N ASP A 89 -0.39 3.81 5.49
CA ASP A 89 -0.73 2.61 6.26
C ASP A 89 -2.19 2.16 6.08
N SER A 90 -3.00 2.99 5.43
CA SER A 90 -4.39 2.72 5.07
C SER A 90 -4.72 3.31 3.69
N ILE A 91 -5.78 2.83 3.04
CA ILE A 91 -6.29 3.43 1.79
C ILE A 91 -7.80 3.70 1.90
N PRO A 92 -8.29 4.78 1.26
CA PRO A 92 -9.65 5.28 1.41
C PRO A 92 -10.67 4.75 0.38
#